data_AF-W4J078-F1
#
_entry.id   AF-W4J078-F1
#
_cell.length_a   1.000
_cell.length_b   1.000
_cell.length_c   1.000
_cell.angle_alpha   90.00
_cell.angle_beta   90.00
_cell.angle_gamma   90.00
#
_symmetry.space_group_name_H-M   'P 1'
#
loop_
_entity.id
_entity.type
_entity.pdbx_description
1 polymer ?
#
loop_
_entity_poly.entity_id
_entity_poly.type
_entity_poly.pdbx_seq_one_letter_code
_entity_poly.pdbx_strand_id
1 'polypeptide(L)'
;MINSGEKEYISISDFLYMNVEDDEEIKQKDFSYRKYVCSLELGDKKLDCGIHPEKRLSIIDCEERKYINDELSYDDIIFIIDHLLLNLVKLLKGNHPFLTVLSCYYLHDSKVINCKDNGYFLEEVFMKWLAAFSYDKIYMDIFKNDNKEFIKYIEKHDDQKKNFNKNKVADNKKDSNQDNNMEKKKKEEEEEKEIEIEKKSDTINIKYKNNNIHNDNICEENTYKNICEEDYVENKMFLFFQLFLIFYSSSSELIDYVITQNNFVHRDDYKCGLVNLNDCLLYHCRNRRAYILKNLFIIKRCFTKFFTQYEENKKKNKDIFYILKRIKFIIYFTSLLNQLIFDMCESNKDSIKENCKQILNCINSIDNDMNCNINEKGAVKNKMFKMIQEEEEEEKEKKKKKIIF
;
A
#
# COMPACT_ATOMS: atom_id res chain seq x y z
N MET A 1 26.18 22.21 6.10
CA MET A 1 26.46 21.75 7.49
C MET A 1 25.55 22.54 8.40
N ILE A 2 24.58 21.88 9.03
CA ILE A 2 23.73 22.50 10.05
C ILE A 2 24.47 22.29 11.37
N ASN A 3 24.87 23.38 12.02
CA ASN A 3 25.43 23.34 13.38
C ASN A 3 24.37 22.75 14.31
N SER A 4 24.55 21.51 14.74
CA SER A 4 23.88 20.97 15.91
C SER A 4 24.46 21.67 17.12
N GLY A 5 23.85 22.78 17.56
CA GLY A 5 24.19 23.39 18.83
C GLY A 5 24.01 22.36 19.93
N GLU A 6 25.10 21.90 20.53
CA GLU A 6 25.07 21.04 21.70
C GLU A 6 24.38 21.82 22.81
N LYS A 7 23.16 21.42 23.16
CA LYS A 7 22.48 21.95 24.34
C LYS A 7 23.22 21.40 25.56
N GLU A 8 23.75 22.29 26.37
CA GLU A 8 24.36 21.93 27.64
C GLU A 8 23.25 21.53 28.62
N TYR A 9 23.31 20.32 29.17
CA TYR A 9 22.34 19.81 30.13
C TYR A 9 22.96 19.80 31.52
N ILE A 10 22.27 20.38 32.50
CA ILE A 10 22.69 20.38 33.91
C ILE A 10 21.87 19.31 34.64
N SER A 11 22.55 18.41 35.35
CA SER A 11 21.89 17.45 36.22
C SER A 11 21.34 18.15 37.47
N ILE A 12 20.08 17.92 37.79
CA ILE A 12 19.40 18.46 38.98
C ILE A 12 18.95 17.37 39.95
N SER A 13 19.39 16.12 39.75
CA SER A 13 18.95 14.97 40.55
C SER A 13 19.20 15.18 42.05
N ASP A 14 20.40 15.59 42.44
CA ASP A 14 20.75 15.80 43.85
C ASP A 14 19.90 16.91 44.48
N PHE A 15 19.64 17.99 43.72
CA PHE A 15 18.76 19.06 44.17
C PHE A 15 17.32 18.55 44.40
N LEU A 16 16.79 17.72 43.52
CA LEU A 16 15.46 17.13 43.70
C LEU A 16 15.41 16.21 44.93
N TYR A 17 16.39 15.32 45.10
CA TYR A 17 16.45 14.41 46.25
C TYR A 17 16.54 15.15 47.59
N MET A 18 17.24 16.28 47.65
CA MET A 18 17.38 17.06 48.88
C MET A 18 16.13 17.85 49.28
N ASN A 19 15.18 18.05 48.35
CA ASN A 19 14.03 18.95 48.54
C ASN A 19 12.67 18.23 48.45
N VAL A 20 12.65 16.91 48.28
CA VAL A 20 11.42 16.11 48.30
C VAL A 20 11.40 15.34 49.63
N GLU A 21 10.47 15.69 50.51
CA GLU A 21 10.18 14.96 51.75
C GLU A 21 9.08 13.91 51.50
N ASP A 22 9.13 12.78 52.20
CA ASP A 22 8.35 11.56 51.86
C ASP A 22 6.81 11.72 51.96
N ASP A 23 6.30 12.77 52.59
CA ASP A 23 4.87 12.94 52.90
C ASP A 23 4.21 14.22 52.30
N GLU A 24 4.96 15.05 51.58
CA GLU A 24 4.44 16.28 50.97
C GLU A 24 4.40 16.22 49.44
N GLU A 25 3.22 16.49 48.86
CA GLU A 25 3.06 16.50 47.41
C GLU A 25 3.15 17.92 46.83
N ILE A 26 4.18 18.15 46.02
CA ILE A 26 4.38 19.41 45.29
C ILE A 26 3.59 19.37 43.98
N LYS A 27 2.51 20.16 43.91
CA LYS A 27 1.63 20.27 42.72
C LYS A 27 1.13 21.70 42.52
N GLN A 28 0.67 22.00 41.31
CA GLN A 28 -0.02 23.28 41.06
C GLN A 28 -1.34 23.35 41.83
N LYS A 29 -1.74 24.57 42.22
CA LYS A 29 -2.88 24.82 43.11
C LYS A 29 -4.23 24.30 42.56
N ASP A 30 -4.35 24.23 41.24
CA ASP A 30 -5.51 23.79 40.47
C ASP A 30 -5.33 22.39 39.85
N PHE A 31 -4.31 21.64 40.30
CA PHE A 31 -4.06 20.29 39.81
C PHE A 31 -5.23 19.35 40.14
N SER A 32 -5.73 18.65 39.11
CA SER A 32 -6.83 17.70 39.24
C SER A 32 -6.34 16.27 39.01
N TYR A 33 -6.28 15.48 40.07
CA TYR A 33 -5.94 14.05 39.97
C TYR A 33 -6.85 13.30 39.02
N ARG A 34 -8.15 13.65 38.97
CA ARG A 34 -9.11 13.01 38.07
C ARG A 34 -8.68 13.06 36.60
N LYS A 35 -7.91 14.09 36.21
CA LYS A 35 -7.39 14.23 34.85
C LYS A 35 -6.21 13.28 34.57
N TYR A 36 -5.52 12.81 35.60
CA TYR A 36 -4.26 12.04 35.50
C TYR A 36 -4.34 10.64 36.13
N VAL A 37 -5.53 10.17 36.50
CA VAL A 37 -5.76 8.78 36.97
C VAL A 37 -5.34 7.74 35.92
N CYS A 38 -5.36 8.11 34.64
CA CYS A 38 -4.98 7.25 33.52
C CYS A 38 -3.53 7.46 33.06
N SER A 39 -2.65 7.98 33.92
CA SER A 39 -1.23 8.14 33.59
C SER A 39 -0.55 6.77 33.41
N LEU A 40 0.39 6.70 32.46
CA LEU A 40 1.27 5.54 32.30
C LEU A 40 2.38 5.56 33.35
N GLU A 41 2.92 4.40 33.68
CA GLU A 41 3.97 4.24 34.70
C GLU A 41 5.17 3.52 34.09
N LEU A 42 6.31 4.21 34.00
CA LEU A 42 7.55 3.63 33.47
C LEU A 42 8.07 2.53 34.41
N GLY A 43 8.45 1.38 33.84
CA GLY A 43 8.92 0.22 34.60
C GLY A 43 7.81 -0.71 35.12
N ASP A 44 6.54 -0.32 35.06
CA ASP A 44 5.42 -1.22 35.38
C ASP A 44 5.08 -2.12 34.18
N LYS A 45 5.03 -3.44 34.41
CA LYS A 45 4.83 -4.48 33.37
C LYS A 45 3.56 -4.33 32.53
N LYS A 46 2.54 -3.63 33.01
CA LYS A 46 1.22 -3.48 32.36
C LYS A 46 0.95 -2.06 31.89
N LEU A 47 1.47 -1.06 32.60
CA LEU A 47 1.19 0.37 32.37
C LEU A 47 2.31 1.09 31.62
N ASP A 48 3.49 0.51 31.53
CA ASP A 48 4.51 0.99 30.63
C ASP A 48 4.20 0.45 29.22
N CYS A 49 3.51 1.25 28.42
CA CYS A 49 3.17 0.92 27.02
C CYS A 49 4.42 0.68 26.14
N GLY A 50 5.62 0.96 26.67
CA GLY A 50 6.91 0.57 26.11
C GLY A 50 7.30 -0.90 26.35
N ILE A 51 6.57 -1.72 27.11
CA ILE A 51 7.04 -3.06 27.52
C ILE A 51 6.75 -4.16 26.49
N HIS A 52 7.73 -4.34 25.63
CA HIS A 52 8.34 -5.56 25.06
C HIS A 52 8.98 -5.17 23.70
N PRO A 53 9.84 -4.14 23.64
CA PRO A 53 10.43 -3.68 22.39
C PRO A 53 11.21 -4.81 21.70
N GLU A 54 11.76 -5.75 22.47
CA GLU A 54 12.44 -6.94 21.97
C GLU A 54 11.55 -7.86 21.12
N LYS A 55 10.23 -7.78 21.25
CA LYS A 55 9.28 -8.57 20.43
C LYS A 55 8.74 -7.79 19.23
N ARG A 56 9.00 -6.49 19.14
CA ARG A 56 8.53 -5.65 18.02
C ARG A 56 9.62 -5.59 16.97
N LEU A 57 9.30 -6.05 15.76
CA LEU A 57 10.12 -5.77 14.59
C LEU A 57 9.85 -4.33 14.15
N SER A 58 10.90 -3.56 13.89
CA SER A 58 10.73 -2.25 13.25
C SER A 58 10.38 -2.43 11.77
N ILE A 59 9.80 -1.41 11.13
CA ILE A 59 9.53 -1.45 9.68
C ILE A 59 10.84 -1.65 8.91
N ILE A 60 11.93 -1.02 9.37
CA ILE A 60 13.26 -1.18 8.77
C ILE A 60 13.70 -2.64 8.87
N ASP A 61 13.55 -3.29 10.03
CA ASP A 61 13.88 -4.71 10.19
C ASP A 61 13.02 -5.59 9.25
N CYS A 62 11.74 -5.27 9.12
CA CYS A 62 10.84 -5.98 8.22
C CYS A 62 11.24 -5.83 6.75
N GLU A 63 11.75 -4.67 6.34
CA GLU A 63 12.27 -4.44 4.99
C GLU A 63 13.58 -5.18 4.74
N GLU A 64 14.52 -5.08 5.68
CA GLU A 64 15.83 -5.73 5.59
C GLU A 64 15.71 -7.25 5.53
N ARG A 65 14.76 -7.80 6.29
CA ARG A 65 14.41 -9.24 6.28
C ARG A 65 13.46 -9.63 5.15
N LYS A 66 13.02 -8.68 4.32
CA LYS A 66 12.04 -8.87 3.23
C LYS A 66 10.69 -9.44 3.68
N TYR A 67 10.28 -9.20 4.92
CA TYR A 67 8.92 -9.47 5.39
C TYR A 67 7.90 -8.52 4.77
N ILE A 68 8.35 -7.37 4.27
CA ILE A 68 7.57 -6.44 3.45
C ILE A 68 8.34 -6.27 2.14
N ASN A 69 7.69 -6.61 1.03
CA ASN A 69 8.22 -6.44 -0.32
C ASN A 69 7.07 -6.33 -1.33
N ASP A 70 7.39 -6.07 -2.59
CA ASP A 70 6.47 -6.00 -3.73
C ASP A 70 6.36 -7.31 -4.52
N GLU A 71 7.18 -8.31 -4.20
CA GLU A 71 7.23 -9.65 -4.79
C GLU A 71 6.46 -10.68 -3.93
N LEU A 72 5.19 -10.38 -3.63
CA LEU A 72 4.35 -11.25 -2.82
C LEU A 72 3.73 -12.40 -3.64
N SER A 73 3.69 -13.60 -3.04
CA SER A 73 2.92 -14.71 -3.60
C SER A 73 1.41 -14.46 -3.46
N TYR A 74 0.59 -15.13 -4.27
CA TYR A 74 -0.87 -14.99 -4.18
C TYR A 74 -1.41 -15.41 -2.81
N ASP A 75 -0.89 -16.50 -2.23
CA ASP A 75 -1.28 -16.97 -0.91
C ASP A 75 -1.00 -15.91 0.17
N ASP A 76 0.16 -15.24 0.11
CA ASP A 76 0.51 -14.19 1.05
C ASP A 76 -0.40 -12.96 0.90
N ILE A 77 -0.70 -12.54 -0.34
CA ILE A 77 -1.64 -11.44 -0.60
C ILE A 77 -3.03 -11.77 -0.04
N ILE A 78 -3.55 -12.97 -0.33
CA ILE A 78 -4.86 -13.41 0.16
C ILE A 78 -4.88 -13.42 1.69
N PHE A 79 -3.85 -13.99 2.31
CA PHE A 79 -3.73 -14.06 3.77
C PHE A 79 -3.72 -12.68 4.42
N ILE A 80 -2.91 -11.75 3.89
CA ILE A 80 -2.83 -10.39 4.40
C ILE A 80 -4.18 -9.68 4.24
N ILE A 81 -4.80 -9.77 3.07
CA ILE A 81 -6.11 -9.15 2.80
C ILE A 81 -7.18 -9.67 3.78
N ASP A 82 -7.27 -10.99 3.96
CA ASP A 82 -8.29 -11.60 4.85
C ASP A 82 -8.09 -11.17 6.31
N HIS A 83 -6.84 -11.11 6.77
CA HIS A 83 -6.51 -10.60 8.09
C HIS A 83 -6.89 -9.12 8.25
N LEU A 84 -6.60 -8.30 7.23
CA LEU A 84 -6.95 -6.89 7.22
C LEU A 84 -8.47 -6.70 7.27
N LEU A 85 -9.24 -7.40 6.43
CA LEU A 85 -10.69 -7.35 6.42
C LEU A 85 -11.29 -7.77 7.78
N LEU A 86 -10.76 -8.82 8.41
CA LEU A 86 -11.14 -9.22 9.76
C LEU A 86 -10.84 -8.12 10.79
N ASN A 87 -9.72 -7.40 10.64
CA ASN A 87 -9.37 -6.29 11.51
C ASN A 87 -10.34 -5.10 11.38
N LEU A 88 -10.94 -4.85 10.20
CA LEU A 88 -12.02 -3.85 10.09
C LEU A 88 -13.27 -4.26 10.87
N VAL A 89 -13.62 -5.55 10.86
CA VAL A 89 -14.75 -6.07 11.65
C VAL A 89 -14.47 -5.93 13.15
N LYS A 90 -13.26 -6.23 13.59
CA LYS A 90 -12.83 -6.03 14.98
C LYS A 90 -12.89 -4.56 15.38
N LEU A 91 -12.40 -3.67 14.53
CA LEU A 91 -12.44 -2.23 14.75
C LEU A 91 -13.89 -1.75 14.90
N LEU A 92 -14.78 -2.14 13.97
CA LEU A 92 -16.22 -1.84 14.04
C LEU A 92 -16.90 -2.33 15.34
N LYS A 93 -16.41 -3.43 15.93
CA LYS A 93 -16.88 -3.95 17.22
C LYS A 93 -16.35 -3.18 18.43
N GLY A 94 -15.57 -2.13 18.22
CA GLY A 94 -15.00 -1.27 19.26
C GLY A 94 -13.61 -1.71 19.75
N ASN A 95 -12.93 -2.62 19.04
CA ASN A 95 -11.55 -2.96 19.40
C ASN A 95 -10.59 -1.82 19.07
N HIS A 96 -9.50 -1.75 19.83
CA HIS A 96 -8.51 -0.68 19.71
C HIS A 96 -7.77 -0.71 18.34
N PRO A 97 -7.53 0.43 17.67
CA PRO A 97 -6.86 0.50 16.37
C PRO A 97 -5.48 -0.16 16.32
N PHE A 98 -4.70 -0.04 17.40
CA PHE A 98 -3.37 -0.68 17.51
C PHE A 98 -3.41 -2.21 17.46
N LEU A 99 -4.50 -2.81 17.96
CA LEU A 99 -4.69 -4.26 17.94
C LEU A 99 -5.38 -4.75 16.66
N THR A 100 -5.64 -3.83 15.72
CA THR A 100 -6.43 -4.08 14.52
C THR A 100 -5.78 -3.47 13.29
N VAL A 101 -6.23 -2.31 12.83
CA VAL A 101 -5.83 -1.74 11.54
C VAL A 101 -4.36 -1.28 11.56
N LEU A 102 -3.89 -0.70 12.66
CA LEU A 102 -2.51 -0.21 12.76
C LEU A 102 -1.47 -1.33 12.93
N SER A 103 -1.87 -2.60 12.98
CA SER A 103 -0.93 -3.71 13.14
C SER A 103 -0.23 -4.13 11.84
N CYS A 104 -0.63 -3.58 10.69
CA CYS A 104 -0.09 -3.97 9.39
C CYS A 104 1.02 -3.03 8.92
N TYR A 105 2.22 -3.56 8.72
CA TYR A 105 3.38 -2.75 8.33
C TYR A 105 3.29 -2.13 6.93
N TYR A 106 2.52 -2.70 6.00
CA TYR A 106 2.26 -2.10 4.68
C TYR A 106 1.50 -0.77 4.76
N LEU A 107 0.88 -0.45 5.90
CA LEU A 107 0.13 0.79 6.09
C LEU A 107 0.98 1.93 6.67
N HIS A 108 2.22 1.62 7.06
CA HIS A 108 3.14 2.52 7.73
C HIS A 108 4.24 3.02 6.78
N ASP A 109 5.17 3.85 7.27
CA ASP A 109 6.28 4.43 6.49
C ASP A 109 7.25 3.32 6.04
N SER A 110 6.98 2.73 4.88
CA SER A 110 7.80 1.70 4.23
C SER A 110 8.25 2.16 2.85
N LYS A 111 9.47 1.79 2.46
CA LYS A 111 10.02 1.95 1.12
C LYS A 111 9.22 1.20 0.05
N VAL A 112 8.48 0.15 0.44
CA VAL A 112 7.66 -0.65 -0.49
C VAL A 112 6.41 0.13 -0.90
N ILE A 113 5.78 0.83 0.05
CA ILE A 113 4.68 1.77 -0.20
C ILE A 113 5.15 3.16 0.21
N ASN A 114 6.05 3.69 -0.62
CA ASN A 114 6.70 4.96 -0.34
C ASN A 114 5.78 6.14 -0.67
N CYS A 115 5.09 6.64 0.34
CA CYS A 115 4.32 7.88 0.26
C CYS A 115 5.17 9.13 0.57
N LYS A 116 6.35 8.94 1.15
CA LYS A 116 7.22 10.01 1.61
C LYS A 116 7.71 10.86 0.45
N ASP A 117 7.64 12.17 0.63
CA ASP A 117 8.02 13.20 -0.36
C ASP A 117 7.28 13.10 -1.72
N ASN A 118 6.25 12.25 -1.83
CA ASN A 118 5.45 12.09 -3.04
C ASN A 118 4.05 12.71 -2.86
N GLY A 119 3.95 14.00 -3.17
CA GLY A 119 2.69 14.74 -3.12
C GLY A 119 1.58 14.18 -4.03
N TYR A 120 1.94 13.39 -5.04
CA TYR A 120 1.05 12.82 -6.04
C TYR A 120 0.95 11.28 -5.99
N PHE A 121 1.32 10.66 -4.87
CA PHE A 121 1.32 9.19 -4.74
C PHE A 121 -0.02 8.55 -5.13
N LEU A 122 -1.14 9.10 -4.64
CA LEU A 122 -2.47 8.55 -4.92
C LEU A 122 -2.83 8.69 -6.41
N GLU A 123 -2.52 9.82 -7.02
CA GLU A 123 -2.71 10.09 -8.43
C GLU A 123 -1.91 9.10 -9.29
N GLU A 124 -0.65 8.85 -8.94
CA GLU A 124 0.20 7.90 -9.65
C GLU A 124 -0.37 6.49 -9.62
N VAL A 125 -0.81 6.03 -8.44
CA VAL A 125 -1.42 4.70 -8.30
C VAL A 125 -2.71 4.62 -9.10
N PHE A 126 -3.63 5.59 -8.96
CA PHE A 126 -4.89 5.59 -9.71
C PHE A 126 -4.67 5.71 -11.22
N MET A 127 -3.72 6.52 -11.67
CA MET A 127 -3.39 6.63 -13.09
C MET A 127 -2.83 5.31 -13.64
N LYS A 128 -1.89 4.66 -12.93
CA LYS A 128 -1.36 3.33 -13.30
C LYS A 128 -2.47 2.30 -13.43
N TRP A 129 -3.42 2.34 -12.49
CA TRP A 129 -4.59 1.47 -12.48
C TRP A 129 -5.51 1.66 -13.67
N LEU A 130 -5.92 2.90 -13.89
CA LEU A 130 -6.84 3.22 -14.97
C LEU A 130 -6.17 2.97 -16.32
N ALA A 131 -4.87 3.28 -16.47
CA ALA A 131 -4.13 2.99 -17.70
C ALA A 131 -4.00 1.48 -17.96
N ALA A 132 -3.87 0.66 -16.92
CA ALA A 132 -3.68 -0.78 -17.05
C ALA A 132 -4.99 -1.56 -17.26
N PHE A 133 -6.12 -1.06 -16.72
CA PHE A 133 -7.36 -1.85 -16.60
C PHE A 133 -8.65 -1.10 -17.01
N SER A 134 -8.56 0.13 -17.53
CA SER A 134 -9.74 0.82 -18.08
C SER A 134 -9.99 0.40 -19.53
N TYR A 135 -11.18 -0.16 -19.77
CA TYR A 135 -11.66 -0.45 -21.14
C TYR A 135 -12.13 0.79 -21.89
N ASP A 136 -12.58 1.81 -21.17
CA ASP A 136 -13.07 3.04 -21.79
C ASP A 136 -12.07 4.16 -21.58
N LYS A 137 -11.62 4.74 -22.69
CA LYS A 137 -10.79 5.95 -22.68
C LYS A 137 -11.45 7.10 -21.92
N ILE A 138 -12.79 7.15 -21.89
CA ILE A 138 -13.57 8.15 -21.15
C ILE A 138 -13.15 8.25 -19.69
N TYR A 139 -12.91 7.13 -18.99
CA TYR A 139 -12.53 7.17 -17.57
C TYR A 139 -11.12 7.74 -17.38
N MET A 140 -10.19 7.41 -18.29
CA MET A 140 -8.86 8.01 -18.31
C MET A 140 -8.92 9.52 -18.59
N ASP A 141 -9.76 9.93 -19.53
CA ASP A 141 -9.91 11.34 -19.90
C ASP A 141 -10.55 12.15 -18.75
N ILE A 142 -11.58 11.61 -18.08
CA ILE A 142 -12.16 12.22 -16.87
C ILE A 142 -11.08 12.39 -15.81
N PHE A 143 -10.33 11.32 -15.51
CA PHE A 143 -9.27 11.37 -14.52
C PHE A 143 -8.21 12.43 -14.85
N LYS A 144 -7.70 12.46 -16.09
CA LYS A 144 -6.71 13.46 -16.53
C LYS A 144 -7.24 14.89 -16.42
N ASN A 145 -8.50 15.12 -16.81
CA ASN A 145 -9.14 16.44 -16.74
C ASN A 145 -9.34 16.93 -15.31
N ASP A 146 -9.61 16.02 -14.38
CA ASP A 146 -9.78 16.33 -12.95
C ASP A 146 -8.44 16.56 -12.23
N ASN A 147 -7.33 16.11 -12.81
CA ASN A 147 -6.00 16.10 -12.19
C ASN A 147 -4.96 16.90 -13.02
N LYS A 148 -5.33 18.04 -13.61
CA LYS A 148 -4.47 18.81 -14.53
C LYS A 148 -3.11 19.19 -13.96
N GLU A 149 -3.02 19.52 -12.67
CA GLU A 149 -1.75 19.90 -12.03
C GLU A 149 -0.79 18.72 -11.95
N PHE A 150 -1.31 17.54 -11.59
CA PHE A 150 -0.57 16.29 -11.62
C PHE A 150 -0.10 15.91 -13.02
N ILE A 151 -0.98 16.04 -14.03
CA ILE A 151 -0.59 15.76 -15.42
C ILE A 151 0.55 16.68 -15.87
N LYS A 152 0.46 17.99 -15.59
CA LYS A 152 1.56 18.93 -15.86
C LYS A 152 2.84 18.57 -15.10
N TYR A 153 2.74 18.05 -13.88
CA TYR A 153 3.88 17.62 -13.09
C TYR A 153 4.61 16.44 -13.75
N ILE A 154 3.86 15.40 -14.17
CA ILE A 154 4.43 14.25 -14.88
C ILE A 154 5.06 14.68 -16.21
N GLU A 155 4.35 15.46 -17.03
CA GLU A 155 4.83 15.89 -18.35
C GLU A 155 6.17 16.65 -18.24
N LYS A 156 6.30 17.55 -17.26
CA LYS A 156 7.57 18.25 -16.99
C LYS A 156 8.69 17.31 -16.57
N HIS A 157 8.38 16.29 -15.77
CA HIS A 157 9.38 15.33 -15.31
C HIS A 157 9.86 14.40 -16.43
N ASP A 158 8.97 14.03 -17.34
CA ASP A 158 9.30 13.24 -18.53
C ASP A 158 10.12 14.04 -19.55
N ASP A 159 9.82 15.33 -19.72
CA ASP A 159 10.61 16.22 -20.58
C ASP A 159 12.03 16.44 -20.04
N GLN A 160 12.20 16.52 -18.72
CA GLN A 160 13.52 16.60 -18.10
C GLN A 160 14.34 15.30 -18.29
N LYS A 161 13.71 14.12 -18.16
CA LYS A 161 14.38 12.83 -18.44
C LYS A 161 14.76 12.69 -19.92
N LYS A 162 13.91 13.16 -20.84
CA LYS A 162 14.21 13.19 -22.29
C LYS A 162 15.37 14.13 -22.63
N ASN A 163 15.46 15.29 -21.98
CA ASN A 163 16.57 16.23 -22.17
C ASN A 163 17.89 15.74 -21.58
N PHE A 164 17.88 15.03 -20.44
CA PHE A 164 19.08 14.37 -19.91
C PHE A 164 19.63 13.28 -20.83
N ASN A 165 18.76 12.52 -21.50
CA ASN A 165 19.17 11.49 -22.45
C ASN A 165 19.63 12.07 -23.81
N LYS A 166 19.09 13.22 -24.26
CA LYS A 166 19.62 13.92 -25.45
C LYS A 166 21.01 14.50 -25.23
N ASN A 167 21.31 15.02 -24.03
CA ASN A 167 22.64 15.54 -23.72
C ASN A 167 23.71 14.44 -23.64
N LYS A 168 23.35 13.20 -23.26
CA LYS A 168 24.28 12.05 -23.33
C LYS A 168 24.58 11.56 -24.74
N VAL A 169 23.70 11.79 -25.71
CA VAL A 169 23.94 11.42 -27.12
C VAL A 169 24.75 12.52 -27.84
N ALA A 170 24.70 13.76 -27.37
CA ALA A 170 25.47 14.88 -27.92
C ALA A 170 26.95 14.86 -27.49
N ASP A 171 27.28 14.29 -26.33
CA ASP A 171 28.67 14.21 -25.83
C ASP A 171 29.52 13.09 -26.47
N ASN A 172 28.93 12.18 -27.26
CA ASN A 172 29.64 11.13 -28.00
C ASN A 172 29.92 11.47 -29.48
N LYS A 173 29.78 12.74 -29.87
CA LYS A 173 30.21 13.23 -31.20
C LYS A 173 31.12 14.44 -31.09
N LYS A 174 32.33 14.22 -30.58
CA LYS A 174 33.54 15.00 -30.90
C LYS A 174 34.76 14.25 -30.36
N ASP A 175 35.40 13.50 -31.25
CA ASP A 175 36.85 13.50 -31.47
C ASP A 175 37.30 12.21 -32.17
N SER A 176 37.53 12.33 -33.48
CA SER A 176 38.76 11.88 -34.15
C SER A 176 38.59 12.05 -35.66
N ASN A 177 39.16 13.14 -36.19
CA ASN A 177 39.53 13.25 -37.60
C ASN A 177 40.99 12.79 -37.73
N GLN A 178 41.27 11.92 -38.70
CA GLN A 178 42.48 11.77 -39.53
C GLN A 178 42.53 10.32 -40.06
N ASP A 179 42.85 10.00 -41.31
CA ASP A 179 43.00 10.75 -42.55
C ASP A 179 43.05 9.70 -43.69
N ASN A 180 42.79 10.16 -44.93
CA ASN A 180 43.21 9.64 -46.24
C ASN A 180 42.43 8.54 -47.03
N ASN A 181 42.01 9.03 -48.22
CA ASN A 181 42.16 8.49 -49.58
C ASN A 181 41.17 7.47 -50.19
N MET A 182 40.31 8.07 -51.03
CA MET A 182 40.16 7.88 -52.49
C MET A 182 39.53 6.60 -53.09
N GLU A 183 38.51 6.90 -53.91
CA GLU A 183 38.03 6.22 -55.13
C GLU A 183 36.89 5.18 -55.08
N LYS A 184 35.76 5.66 -55.62
CA LYS A 184 34.94 5.11 -56.74
C LYS A 184 33.85 4.04 -56.48
N LYS A 185 32.62 4.54 -56.74
CA LYS A 185 31.61 4.09 -57.73
C LYS A 185 30.53 3.06 -57.36
N LYS A 186 29.29 3.54 -57.58
CA LYS A 186 28.12 2.92 -58.28
C LYS A 186 27.37 1.80 -57.52
N LYS A 187 26.09 1.99 -57.18
CA LYS A 187 24.80 1.84 -57.94
C LYS A 187 24.08 0.62 -57.35
N GLU A 188 22.90 0.85 -56.76
CA GLU A 188 21.60 0.29 -57.20
C GLU A 188 21.55 -1.23 -57.19
N GLU A 189 20.74 -1.83 -56.32
CA GLU A 189 19.53 -2.58 -56.72
C GLU A 189 18.78 -3.14 -55.51
N GLU A 190 17.46 -3.13 -55.63
CA GLU A 190 16.45 -3.70 -54.75
C GLU A 190 16.52 -5.23 -54.76
N GLU A 191 16.22 -5.89 -53.64
CA GLU A 191 15.61 -7.22 -53.67
C GLU A 191 14.83 -7.48 -52.37
N GLU A 192 13.51 -7.60 -52.51
CA GLU A 192 12.58 -8.15 -51.53
C GLU A 192 12.86 -9.64 -51.32
N LYS A 193 12.98 -10.09 -50.06
CA LYS A 193 12.67 -11.48 -49.67
C LYS A 193 12.00 -11.53 -48.30
N GLU A 194 10.74 -11.96 -48.30
CA GLU A 194 10.05 -12.55 -47.15
C GLU A 194 10.81 -13.79 -46.64
N ILE A 195 11.00 -13.91 -45.32
CA ILE A 195 11.19 -15.21 -44.66
C ILE A 195 10.39 -15.21 -43.35
N GLU A 196 9.45 -16.16 -43.28
CA GLU A 196 8.65 -16.55 -42.12
C GLU A 196 9.47 -17.20 -40.99
N ILE A 197 8.82 -17.21 -39.83
CA ILE A 197 9.22 -17.56 -38.47
C ILE A 197 9.70 -19.01 -38.31
N GLU A 198 10.74 -19.23 -37.48
CA GLU A 198 10.78 -20.41 -36.61
C GLU A 198 11.46 -20.16 -35.25
N LYS A 199 10.82 -20.72 -34.21
CA LYS A 199 11.08 -20.53 -32.76
C LYS A 199 12.23 -21.39 -32.25
N LYS A 200 12.98 -20.85 -31.28
CA LYS A 200 13.61 -21.46 -30.05
C LYS A 200 14.84 -20.63 -29.69
N SER A 201 15.23 -20.37 -28.45
CA SER A 201 14.76 -20.71 -27.11
C SER A 201 15.62 -19.88 -26.14
N ASP A 202 15.03 -19.51 -25.01
CA ASP A 202 15.68 -19.30 -23.71
C ASP A 202 16.93 -18.42 -23.61
N THR A 203 16.74 -17.20 -23.10
CA THR A 203 17.27 -16.85 -21.77
C THR A 203 16.62 -15.55 -21.27
N ILE A 204 15.62 -15.69 -20.40
CA ILE A 204 15.08 -14.57 -19.61
C ILE A 204 16.12 -14.24 -18.55
N ASN A 205 16.72 -13.07 -18.69
CA ASN A 205 17.50 -12.44 -17.65
C ASN A 205 17.19 -10.95 -17.67
N ILE A 206 16.10 -10.53 -17.02
CA ILE A 206 15.78 -9.11 -16.89
C ILE A 206 15.38 -8.80 -15.45
N LYS A 207 16.34 -8.23 -14.73
CA LYS A 207 16.16 -7.39 -13.55
C LYS A 207 15.08 -6.35 -13.80
N TYR A 208 14.08 -6.27 -12.93
CA TYR A 208 13.19 -5.12 -12.87
C TYR A 208 13.99 -3.85 -12.54
N LYS A 209 14.16 -3.00 -13.54
CA LYS A 209 14.65 -1.64 -13.40
C LYS A 209 13.64 -0.73 -14.10
N ASN A 210 13.02 0.15 -13.32
CA ASN A 210 12.27 1.33 -13.76
C ASN A 210 11.30 1.10 -14.93
N ASN A 211 10.01 1.02 -14.61
CA ASN A 211 8.93 1.22 -15.57
C ASN A 211 9.02 2.67 -16.11
N ASN A 212 9.78 2.86 -17.18
CA ASN A 212 9.65 4.00 -18.07
C ASN A 212 8.23 3.96 -18.65
N ILE A 213 7.43 4.96 -18.32
CA ILE A 213 6.20 5.25 -19.04
C ILE A 213 6.64 5.82 -20.40
N HIS A 214 6.72 4.97 -21.41
CA HIS A 214 6.75 5.45 -22.79
C HIS A 214 5.33 5.90 -23.14
N ASN A 215 5.15 7.21 -23.18
CA ASN A 215 3.91 7.89 -23.54
C ASN A 215 3.74 7.91 -25.06
N ASP A 216 3.81 6.74 -25.70
CA ASP A 216 3.61 6.58 -27.14
C ASP A 216 2.18 6.08 -27.38
N ASN A 217 1.24 6.99 -27.62
CA ASN A 217 -0.08 6.73 -28.21
C ASN A 217 -0.70 5.33 -27.97
N ILE A 218 -0.84 4.89 -26.71
CA ILE A 218 -1.44 3.59 -26.42
C ILE A 218 -2.97 3.73 -26.36
N CYS A 219 -3.55 3.78 -27.54
CA CYS A 219 -4.90 3.30 -27.77
C CYS A 219 -4.89 2.49 -29.07
N GLU A 220 -3.90 1.60 -29.21
CA GLU A 220 -3.92 0.57 -30.24
C GLU A 220 -5.00 -0.45 -29.88
N GLU A 221 -5.89 -0.76 -30.83
CA GLU A 221 -7.00 -1.72 -30.71
C GLU A 221 -6.58 -3.10 -30.17
N ASN A 222 -5.29 -3.44 -30.24
CA ASN A 222 -4.73 -4.68 -29.70
C ASN A 222 -4.55 -4.70 -28.17
N THR A 223 -4.46 -3.54 -27.51
CA THR A 223 -4.23 -3.48 -26.05
C THR A 223 -5.41 -4.01 -25.25
N TYR A 224 -6.64 -3.83 -25.76
CA TYR A 224 -7.86 -4.29 -25.09
C TYR A 224 -8.06 -5.81 -25.14
N LYS A 225 -7.46 -6.51 -26.11
CA LYS A 225 -7.56 -7.98 -26.24
C LYS A 225 -6.84 -8.72 -25.10
N ASN A 226 -5.86 -8.08 -24.47
CA ASN A 226 -4.93 -8.77 -23.56
C ASN A 226 -5.11 -8.38 -22.08
N ILE A 227 -6.00 -7.43 -21.74
CA ILE A 227 -6.19 -6.96 -20.35
C ILE A 227 -6.64 -8.09 -19.41
N CYS A 228 -7.35 -9.09 -19.92
CA CYS A 228 -7.79 -10.28 -19.17
C CYS A 228 -6.87 -11.49 -19.32
N GLU A 229 -5.69 -11.36 -19.95
CA GLU A 229 -4.71 -12.46 -20.01
C GLU A 229 -4.11 -12.69 -18.63
N GLU A 230 -3.98 -13.97 -18.24
CA GLU A 230 -3.50 -14.35 -16.90
C GLU A 230 -2.11 -13.79 -16.63
N ASP A 231 -1.16 -13.95 -17.56
CA ASP A 231 0.21 -13.45 -17.42
C ASP A 231 0.25 -11.91 -17.25
N TYR A 232 -0.62 -11.19 -17.96
CA TYR A 232 -0.71 -9.74 -17.85
C TYR A 232 -1.21 -9.31 -16.46
N VAL A 233 -2.24 -10.01 -15.97
CA VAL A 233 -2.86 -9.74 -14.68
C VAL A 233 -1.91 -10.13 -13.54
N GLU A 234 -1.28 -11.30 -13.63
CA GLU A 234 -0.23 -11.80 -12.72
C GLU A 234 0.87 -10.77 -12.48
N ASN A 235 1.44 -10.24 -13.56
CA ASN A 235 2.51 -9.22 -13.52
C ASN A 235 2.08 -7.89 -12.87
N LYS A 236 0.79 -7.71 -12.58
CA LYS A 236 0.22 -6.51 -11.96
C LYS A 236 -0.46 -6.81 -10.62
N MET A 237 -0.29 -7.98 -10.01
CA MET A 237 -0.95 -8.29 -8.73
C MET A 237 -0.58 -7.35 -7.59
N PHE A 238 0.66 -6.87 -7.54
CA PHE A 238 1.02 -5.90 -6.50
C PHE A 238 0.26 -4.57 -6.68
N LEU A 239 -0.05 -4.18 -7.92
CA LEU A 239 -0.90 -3.02 -8.21
C LEU A 239 -2.33 -3.25 -7.68
N PHE A 240 -2.87 -4.47 -7.88
CA PHE A 240 -4.10 -4.97 -7.24
C PHE A 240 -4.09 -4.78 -5.71
N PHE A 241 -3.01 -5.23 -5.08
CA PHE A 241 -2.82 -5.12 -3.63
C PHE A 241 -2.68 -3.66 -3.15
N GLN A 242 -1.97 -2.78 -3.86
CA GLN A 242 -1.87 -1.36 -3.51
C GLN A 242 -3.24 -0.66 -3.51
N LEU A 243 -4.11 -0.98 -4.48
CA LEU A 243 -5.47 -0.42 -4.50
C LEU A 243 -6.29 -0.89 -3.32
N PHE A 244 -6.18 -2.19 -2.98
CA PHE A 244 -6.79 -2.74 -1.79
C PHE A 244 -6.38 -1.92 -0.56
N LEU A 245 -5.07 -1.72 -0.36
CA LEU A 245 -4.55 -1.01 0.80
C LEU A 245 -5.00 0.45 0.88
N ILE A 246 -5.12 1.15 -0.26
CA ILE A 246 -5.66 2.53 -0.31
C ILE A 246 -7.12 2.56 0.17
N PHE A 247 -7.98 1.70 -0.38
CA PHE A 247 -9.40 1.69 0.02
C PHE A 247 -9.60 1.13 1.42
N TYR A 248 -8.78 0.15 1.82
CA TYR A 248 -8.72 -0.36 3.18
C TYR A 248 -8.42 0.75 4.19
N SER A 249 -7.34 1.51 3.95
CA SER A 249 -6.91 2.62 4.80
C SER A 249 -8.01 3.68 4.89
N SER A 250 -8.60 4.05 3.74
CA SER A 250 -9.74 4.98 3.69
C SER A 250 -10.94 4.47 4.51
N SER A 251 -11.29 3.19 4.39
CA SER A 251 -12.38 2.55 5.15
C SER A 251 -12.12 2.53 6.66
N SER A 252 -10.89 2.28 7.11
CA SER A 252 -10.55 2.34 8.53
C SER A 252 -10.84 3.72 9.11
N GLU A 253 -10.38 4.77 8.44
CA GLU A 253 -10.58 6.15 8.92
C GLU A 253 -12.07 6.55 8.97
N LEU A 254 -12.86 6.02 8.04
CA LEU A 254 -14.33 6.17 8.06
C LEU A 254 -14.95 5.48 9.29
N ILE A 255 -14.50 4.27 9.61
CA ILE A 255 -14.94 3.54 10.81
C ILE A 255 -14.51 4.27 12.08
N ASP A 256 -13.27 4.74 12.16
CA ASP A 256 -12.75 5.50 13.29
C ASP A 256 -13.59 6.77 13.54
N TYR A 257 -13.98 7.46 12.46
CA TYR A 257 -14.91 8.58 12.56
C TYR A 257 -16.27 8.18 13.17
N VAL A 258 -16.85 7.03 12.76
CA VAL A 258 -18.09 6.52 13.35
C VAL A 258 -17.93 6.19 14.83
N ILE A 259 -16.84 5.54 15.20
CA ILE A 259 -16.54 5.12 16.57
C ILE A 259 -16.31 6.33 17.48
N THR A 260 -15.53 7.32 17.03
CA THR A 260 -15.19 8.51 17.84
C THR A 260 -16.34 9.50 18.02
N GLN A 261 -17.31 9.51 17.09
CA GLN A 261 -18.57 10.22 17.26
C GLN A 261 -19.53 9.51 18.22
N ASN A 262 -19.28 8.24 18.53
CA ASN A 262 -20.02 7.50 19.54
C ASN A 262 -19.46 7.84 20.93
N ASN A 263 -20.28 8.48 21.78
CA ASN A 263 -19.86 9.01 23.09
C ASN A 263 -19.36 7.94 24.09
N PHE A 264 -19.44 6.65 23.75
CA PHE A 264 -19.06 5.53 24.60
C PHE A 264 -17.63 5.01 24.39
N VAL A 265 -16.89 5.50 23.39
CA VAL A 265 -15.50 5.09 23.16
C VAL A 265 -14.55 6.16 23.68
N HIS A 266 -13.70 5.78 24.65
CA HIS A 266 -12.76 6.68 25.31
C HIS A 266 -11.92 7.45 24.28
N ARG A 267 -12.08 8.77 24.28
CA ARG A 267 -11.55 9.72 23.29
C ARG A 267 -10.05 9.98 23.40
N ASP A 268 -9.42 9.62 24.51
CA ASP A 268 -8.09 10.13 24.85
C ASP A 268 -6.96 9.43 24.09
N ASP A 269 -7.08 8.13 23.80
CA ASP A 269 -6.14 7.40 22.93
C ASP A 269 -6.20 7.90 21.47
N TYR A 270 -7.35 8.44 21.06
CA TYR A 270 -7.62 8.94 19.70
C TYR A 270 -7.25 10.41 19.48
N LYS A 271 -7.30 11.26 20.52
CA LYS A 271 -7.10 12.72 20.39
C LYS A 271 -5.72 13.21 20.76
N CYS A 272 -4.95 12.46 21.54
CA CYS A 272 -3.69 12.94 22.09
C CYS A 272 -2.53 11.97 21.80
N GLY A 273 -1.94 12.09 20.61
CA GLY A 273 -0.48 12.05 20.48
C GLY A 273 0.27 10.72 20.65
N LEU A 274 -0.39 9.56 20.78
CA LEU A 274 0.34 8.28 20.86
C LEU A 274 0.88 7.79 19.50
N VAL A 275 0.31 8.25 18.37
CA VAL A 275 0.93 8.03 17.05
C VAL A 275 0.79 9.28 16.18
N ASN A 276 1.86 10.07 16.10
CA ASN A 276 2.06 10.93 14.94
C ASN A 276 2.43 10.02 13.76
N LEU A 277 1.41 9.48 13.11
CA LEU A 277 1.55 8.85 11.80
C LEU A 277 1.81 9.97 10.80
N ASN A 278 3.07 10.21 10.46
CA ASN A 278 3.45 11.09 9.37
C ASN A 278 3.99 10.22 8.23
N ASP A 279 3.84 10.71 6.99
CA ASP A 279 4.45 10.14 5.79
C ASP A 279 4.10 8.67 5.48
N CYS A 280 3.06 8.10 6.11
CA CYS A 280 2.59 6.75 5.86
C CYS A 280 1.28 6.69 5.06
N LEU A 281 0.97 5.51 4.49
CA LEU A 281 -0.24 5.33 3.67
C LEU A 281 -1.52 5.76 4.42
N LEU A 282 -1.67 5.38 5.69
CA LEU A 282 -2.82 5.78 6.52
C LEU A 282 -2.94 7.30 6.62
N TYR A 283 -1.84 8.00 6.93
CA TYR A 283 -1.80 9.46 7.02
C TYR A 283 -2.22 10.12 5.71
N HIS A 284 -1.65 9.68 4.58
CA HIS A 284 -1.98 10.23 3.28
C HIS A 284 -3.44 9.95 2.90
N CYS A 285 -3.95 8.74 3.17
CA CYS A 285 -5.36 8.40 2.93
C CYS A 285 -6.30 9.23 3.80
N ARG A 286 -5.95 9.51 5.05
CA ARG A 286 -6.72 10.37 5.96
C ARG A 286 -6.77 11.81 5.45
N ASN A 287 -5.63 12.40 5.12
CA ASN A 287 -5.55 13.79 4.69
C ASN A 287 -6.19 14.02 3.33
N ARG A 288 -6.10 13.03 2.43
CA ARG A 288 -6.63 13.11 1.07
C ARG A 288 -7.87 12.26 0.88
N ARG A 289 -8.63 12.02 1.95
CA ARG A 289 -9.85 11.19 1.92
C ARG A 289 -10.86 11.67 0.88
N ALA A 290 -11.15 12.98 0.85
CA ALA A 290 -12.08 13.56 -0.12
C ALA A 290 -11.65 13.28 -1.57
N TYR A 291 -10.34 13.30 -1.85
CA TYR A 291 -9.79 12.96 -3.14
C TYR A 291 -9.99 11.47 -3.49
N ILE A 292 -9.71 10.56 -2.55
CA ILE A 292 -9.93 9.12 -2.73
C ILE A 292 -11.40 8.84 -3.03
N LEU A 293 -12.31 9.44 -2.26
CA LEU A 293 -13.75 9.26 -2.41
C LEU A 293 -14.27 9.83 -3.74
N LYS A 294 -13.74 10.98 -4.20
CA LYS A 294 -14.06 11.52 -5.53
C LYS A 294 -13.71 10.51 -6.64
N ASN A 295 -12.53 9.89 -6.55
CA ASN A 295 -12.06 8.93 -7.55
C ASN A 295 -12.64 7.52 -7.40
N LEU A 296 -13.20 7.19 -6.22
CA LEU A 296 -13.83 5.90 -5.95
C LEU A 296 -14.88 5.54 -7.01
N PHE A 297 -15.68 6.50 -7.49
CA PHE A 297 -16.68 6.24 -8.52
C PHE A 297 -16.05 5.72 -9.83
N ILE A 298 -14.99 6.37 -10.30
CA ILE A 298 -14.30 6.02 -11.55
C ILE A 298 -13.63 4.66 -11.39
N ILE A 299 -12.89 4.46 -10.29
CA ILE A 299 -12.21 3.20 -10.01
C ILE A 299 -13.21 2.06 -9.88
N LYS A 300 -14.30 2.25 -9.14
CA LYS A 300 -15.38 1.25 -8.99
C LYS A 300 -15.98 0.86 -10.33
N ARG A 301 -16.28 1.83 -11.21
CA ARG A 301 -16.82 1.56 -12.56
C ARG A 301 -15.83 0.78 -13.42
N CYS A 302 -14.56 1.19 -13.44
CA CYS A 302 -13.50 0.51 -14.19
C CYS A 302 -13.28 -0.91 -13.69
N PHE A 303 -13.11 -1.06 -12.37
CA PHE A 303 -12.89 -2.35 -11.73
C PHE A 303 -14.06 -3.30 -11.96
N THR A 304 -15.31 -2.85 -11.85
CA THR A 304 -16.47 -3.73 -12.10
C THR A 304 -16.48 -4.23 -13.55
N LYS A 305 -16.23 -3.35 -14.54
CA LYS A 305 -16.16 -3.76 -15.95
C LYS A 305 -15.05 -4.79 -16.18
N PHE A 306 -13.85 -4.52 -15.66
CA PHE A 306 -12.72 -5.44 -15.72
C PHE A 306 -13.04 -6.77 -15.07
N PHE A 307 -13.57 -6.75 -13.85
CA PHE A 307 -13.87 -7.96 -13.10
C PHE A 307 -14.90 -8.84 -13.81
N THR A 308 -15.96 -8.25 -14.38
CA THR A 308 -16.95 -8.99 -15.18
C THR A 308 -16.31 -9.66 -16.39
N GLN A 309 -15.48 -8.96 -17.15
CA GLN A 309 -14.81 -9.56 -18.32
C GLN A 309 -13.81 -10.66 -17.93
N TYR A 310 -13.05 -10.43 -16.86
CA TYR A 310 -12.14 -11.45 -16.31
C TYR A 310 -12.92 -12.68 -15.82
N GLU A 311 -14.12 -12.47 -15.26
CA GLU A 311 -15.03 -13.54 -14.85
C GLU A 311 -15.66 -14.29 -16.05
N GLU A 312 -15.73 -13.71 -17.24
CA GLU A 312 -16.25 -14.41 -18.42
C GLU A 312 -15.17 -15.25 -19.13
N ASN A 313 -13.88 -14.99 -18.85
CA ASN A 313 -12.77 -15.73 -19.46
C ASN A 313 -12.69 -17.19 -18.97
N LYS A 314 -12.43 -18.15 -19.86
CA LYS A 314 -12.51 -19.60 -19.55
C LYS A 314 -11.27 -20.17 -18.84
N LYS A 315 -10.10 -19.53 -19.01
CA LYS A 315 -8.86 -19.87 -18.28
C LYS A 315 -8.71 -18.82 -17.18
N LYS A 316 -8.89 -19.25 -15.93
CA LYS A 316 -8.73 -18.37 -14.77
C LYS A 316 -7.83 -19.02 -13.75
N ASN A 317 -6.80 -18.28 -13.36
CA ASN A 317 -6.11 -18.54 -12.11
C ASN A 317 -7.07 -18.27 -10.94
N LYS A 318 -7.30 -19.32 -10.13
CA LYS A 318 -8.22 -19.31 -8.99
C LYS A 318 -7.81 -18.27 -7.95
N ASP A 319 -6.51 -18.12 -7.71
CA ASP A 319 -5.98 -17.26 -6.66
C ASP A 319 -6.08 -15.78 -7.04
N ILE A 320 -5.81 -15.45 -8.31
CA ILE A 320 -6.10 -14.11 -8.85
C ILE A 320 -7.57 -13.78 -8.66
N PHE A 321 -8.47 -14.70 -9.00
CA PHE A 321 -9.90 -14.49 -8.83
C PHE A 321 -10.29 -14.25 -7.37
N TYR A 322 -9.67 -14.97 -6.42
CA TYR A 322 -9.85 -14.76 -4.99
C TYR A 322 -9.41 -13.39 -4.51
N ILE A 323 -8.27 -12.89 -4.97
CA ILE A 323 -7.78 -11.54 -4.67
C ILE A 323 -8.77 -10.50 -5.22
N LEU A 324 -9.18 -10.64 -6.48
CA LEU A 324 -10.12 -9.71 -7.12
C LEU A 324 -11.48 -9.63 -6.41
N LYS A 325 -12.03 -10.74 -5.93
CA LYS A 325 -13.27 -10.73 -5.12
C LYS A 325 -13.14 -9.88 -3.85
N ARG A 326 -12.00 -9.94 -3.17
CA ARG A 326 -11.75 -9.17 -1.94
C ARG A 326 -11.52 -7.68 -2.24
N ILE A 327 -10.89 -7.37 -3.36
CA ILE A 327 -10.77 -5.99 -3.86
C ILE A 327 -12.14 -5.42 -4.19
N LYS A 328 -13.01 -6.21 -4.85
CA LYS A 328 -14.41 -5.84 -5.06
C LYS A 328 -15.09 -5.54 -3.73
N PHE A 329 -14.96 -6.42 -2.75
CA PHE A 329 -15.54 -6.22 -1.42
C PHE A 329 -15.12 -4.87 -0.83
N ILE A 330 -13.81 -4.57 -0.76
CA ILE A 330 -13.35 -3.34 -0.09
C ILE A 330 -13.83 -2.09 -0.84
N ILE A 331 -13.82 -2.06 -2.17
CA ILE A 331 -14.31 -0.93 -2.97
C ILE A 331 -15.79 -0.64 -2.67
N TYR A 332 -16.63 -1.68 -2.66
CA TYR A 332 -18.05 -1.52 -2.37
C TYR A 332 -18.30 -1.17 -0.89
N PHE A 333 -17.50 -1.73 0.02
CA PHE A 333 -17.57 -1.43 1.44
C PHE A 333 -17.20 0.03 1.73
N THR A 334 -16.10 0.56 1.19
CA THR A 334 -15.75 1.98 1.28
C THR A 334 -16.84 2.87 0.69
N SER A 335 -17.42 2.47 -0.45
CA SER A 335 -18.53 3.21 -1.09
C SER A 335 -19.76 3.28 -0.19
N LEU A 336 -20.11 2.19 0.49
CA LEU A 336 -21.25 2.15 1.41
C LEU A 336 -20.97 2.98 2.67
N LEU A 337 -19.79 2.82 3.28
CA LEU A 337 -19.41 3.60 4.46
C LEU A 337 -19.45 5.10 4.18
N ASN A 338 -18.94 5.54 3.03
CA ASN A 338 -19.00 6.94 2.64
C ASN A 338 -20.44 7.46 2.61
N GLN A 339 -21.34 6.72 1.96
CA GLN A 339 -22.74 7.09 1.85
C GLN A 339 -23.42 7.18 3.22
N LEU A 340 -23.14 6.21 4.11
CA LEU A 340 -23.72 6.15 5.45
C LEU A 340 -23.18 7.22 6.41
N ILE A 341 -21.98 7.72 6.18
CA ILE A 341 -21.35 8.68 7.10
C ILE A 341 -21.59 10.12 6.66
N PHE A 342 -21.47 10.41 5.36
CA PHE A 342 -21.45 11.78 4.85
C PHE A 342 -22.64 12.13 3.96
N ASP A 343 -23.25 11.15 3.28
CA ASP A 343 -24.29 11.42 2.29
C ASP A 343 -25.72 11.17 2.83
N MET A 344 -25.90 11.00 4.15
CA MET A 344 -27.18 10.58 4.77
C MET A 344 -28.37 11.53 4.53
N CYS A 345 -28.15 12.74 4.04
CA CYS A 345 -29.22 13.70 3.72
C CYS A 345 -29.65 13.71 2.23
N GLU A 346 -28.85 13.17 1.29
CA GLU A 346 -29.14 13.20 -0.15
C GLU A 346 -28.91 11.85 -0.87
N SER A 347 -28.57 10.80 -0.13
CA SER A 347 -28.28 9.47 -0.70
C SER A 347 -29.48 8.84 -1.40
N ASN A 348 -29.29 8.45 -2.67
CA ASN A 348 -30.24 7.60 -3.37
C ASN A 348 -30.31 6.20 -2.71
N LYS A 349 -31.46 5.88 -2.11
CA LYS A 349 -31.73 4.58 -1.45
C LYS A 349 -31.42 3.39 -2.34
N ASP A 350 -31.62 3.50 -3.66
CA ASP A 350 -31.32 2.44 -4.61
C ASP A 350 -29.82 2.16 -4.72
N SER A 351 -28.99 3.20 -4.62
CA SER A 351 -27.53 3.05 -4.63
C SER A 351 -27.03 2.32 -3.39
N ILE A 352 -27.57 2.64 -2.21
CA ILE A 352 -27.24 1.95 -0.96
C ILE A 352 -27.66 0.47 -1.07
N LYS A 353 -28.87 0.21 -1.53
CA LYS A 353 -29.39 -1.15 -1.69
C LYS A 353 -28.53 -1.99 -2.63
N GLU A 354 -28.10 -1.41 -3.75
CA GLU A 354 -27.21 -2.09 -4.69
C GLU A 354 -25.83 -2.36 -4.07
N ASN A 355 -25.26 -1.41 -3.33
CA ASN A 355 -23.99 -1.63 -2.62
C ASN A 355 -24.11 -2.78 -1.61
N CYS A 356 -25.17 -2.81 -0.80
CA CYS A 356 -25.41 -3.89 0.14
C CYS A 356 -25.57 -5.24 -0.57
N LYS A 357 -26.26 -5.29 -1.71
CA LYS A 357 -26.42 -6.52 -2.51
C LYS A 357 -25.07 -7.02 -3.03
N GLN A 358 -24.24 -6.12 -3.56
CA GLN A 358 -22.91 -6.49 -4.07
C GLN A 358 -21.97 -6.96 -2.94
N ILE A 359 -22.03 -6.31 -1.76
CA ILE A 359 -21.29 -6.75 -0.57
C ILE A 359 -21.74 -8.15 -0.14
N LEU A 360 -23.05 -8.39 -0.04
CA LEU A 360 -23.59 -9.70 0.32
C LEU A 360 -23.16 -10.80 -0.67
N ASN A 361 -23.18 -10.49 -1.97
CA ASN A 361 -22.68 -11.40 -3.00
C ASN A 361 -21.18 -11.68 -2.81
N CYS A 362 -20.37 -10.68 -2.50
CA CYS A 362 -18.95 -10.87 -2.21
C CYS A 362 -18.75 -11.77 -0.98
N ILE A 363 -19.49 -11.53 0.09
CA ILE A 363 -19.43 -12.35 1.33
C ILE A 363 -19.75 -13.80 1.03
N ASN A 364 -20.89 -14.08 0.39
CA ASN A 364 -21.28 -15.45 0.06
C ASN A 364 -20.25 -16.13 -0.86
N SER A 365 -19.67 -15.37 -1.79
CA SER A 365 -18.64 -15.87 -2.69
C SER A 365 -17.34 -16.22 -1.97
N ILE A 366 -16.88 -15.36 -1.06
CA ILE A 366 -15.66 -15.58 -0.26
C ILE A 366 -15.86 -16.72 0.74
N ASP A 367 -17.04 -16.83 1.36
CA ASP A 367 -17.36 -17.91 2.30
C ASP A 367 -17.33 -19.29 1.59
N ASN A 368 -17.91 -19.36 0.39
CA ASN A 368 -17.79 -20.57 -0.45
C ASN A 368 -16.33 -20.92 -0.76
N ASP A 369 -15.49 -19.93 -1.07
CA ASP A 369 -14.07 -20.15 -1.36
C ASP A 369 -13.33 -20.73 -0.14
N MET A 370 -13.60 -20.19 1.05
CA MET A 370 -13.02 -20.66 2.31
C MET A 370 -13.48 -22.09 2.65
N ASN A 371 -14.78 -22.36 2.52
CA ASN A 371 -15.36 -23.67 2.80
C ASN A 371 -14.89 -24.75 1.81
N CYS A 372 -14.63 -24.41 0.55
CA CYS A 372 -13.99 -25.32 -0.41
C CYS A 372 -12.55 -25.66 -0.02
N ASN A 373 -11.78 -24.69 0.48
CA ASN A 373 -10.37 -24.90 0.83
C ASN A 373 -10.16 -25.64 2.17
N ILE A 374 -11.11 -25.55 3.12
CA ILE A 374 -11.08 -26.32 4.38
C ILE A 374 -11.12 -27.83 4.12
N ASN A 375 -11.75 -28.25 3.03
CA ASN A 375 -11.86 -29.67 2.67
C ASN A 375 -10.65 -30.21 1.89
N GLU A 376 -9.77 -29.35 1.34
CA GLU A 376 -8.67 -29.79 0.46
C GLU A 376 -7.26 -29.49 0.99
N LYS A 377 -7.04 -28.48 1.86
CA LYS A 377 -5.68 -28.13 2.31
C LYS A 377 -5.61 -27.65 3.77
N GLY A 378 -5.42 -28.59 4.69
CA GLY A 378 -4.95 -28.32 6.06
C GLY A 378 -3.49 -27.82 6.17
N ALA A 379 -2.90 -27.24 5.11
CA ALA A 379 -1.45 -27.04 4.99
C ALA A 379 -0.97 -25.56 5.04
N VAL A 380 -1.83 -24.57 4.80
CA VAL A 380 -1.39 -23.17 4.59
C VAL A 380 -1.07 -22.41 5.90
N LYS A 381 -1.45 -22.96 7.07
CA LYS A 381 -1.10 -22.37 8.37
C LYS A 381 0.40 -22.42 8.73
N ASN A 382 1.24 -23.10 7.94
CA ASN A 382 2.55 -23.52 8.41
C ASN A 382 3.74 -22.65 7.99
N LYS A 383 3.70 -21.76 6.99
CA LYS A 383 4.95 -21.16 6.49
C LYS A 383 5.49 -20.02 7.36
N MET A 384 4.66 -19.01 7.66
CA MET A 384 5.05 -17.90 8.54
C MET A 384 5.17 -18.34 10.01
N PHE A 385 4.30 -19.25 10.46
CA PHE A 385 4.43 -19.88 11.78
C PHE A 385 5.68 -20.74 11.90
N LYS A 386 6.09 -21.47 10.84
CA LYS A 386 7.38 -22.19 10.85
C LYS A 386 8.56 -21.22 10.91
N MET A 387 8.57 -20.14 10.12
CA MET A 387 9.68 -19.18 10.18
C MET A 387 9.82 -18.55 11.57
N ILE A 388 8.70 -18.21 12.23
CA ILE A 388 8.72 -17.68 13.60
C ILE A 388 9.16 -18.76 14.61
N GLN A 389 8.71 -20.01 14.45
CA GLN A 389 9.14 -21.12 15.32
C GLN A 389 10.62 -21.47 15.13
N GLU A 390 11.13 -21.45 13.90
CA GLU A 390 12.53 -21.69 13.55
C GLU A 390 13.42 -20.56 14.12
N GLU A 391 12.99 -19.29 14.04
CA GLU A 391 13.69 -18.17 14.69
C GLU A 391 13.69 -18.29 16.24
N GLU A 392 12.57 -18.71 16.85
CA GLU A 392 12.49 -18.95 18.30
C GLU A 392 13.37 -20.12 18.78
N GLU A 393 13.53 -21.16 17.96
CA GLU A 393 14.40 -22.31 18.25
C GLU A 393 15.89 -21.93 18.12
N GLU A 394 16.26 -21.16 17.10
CA GLU A 394 17.62 -20.64 16.96
C GLU A 394 18.04 -19.72 18.12
N GLU A 395 17.12 -18.87 18.61
CA GLU A 395 17.39 -18.03 19.78
C GLU A 395 17.59 -18.85 21.06
N LYS A 396 16.79 -19.92 21.25
CA LYS A 396 16.92 -20.82 22.40
C LYS A 396 18.25 -21.59 22.35
N GLU A 397 18.71 -22.01 21.18
CA GLU A 397 20.03 -22.64 21.03
C GLU A 397 21.18 -21.66 21.32
N LYS A 398 21.11 -20.42 20.82
CA LYS A 398 22.12 -19.39 21.08
C LYS A 398 22.22 -19.05 22.57
N LYS A 399 21.09 -19.01 23.28
CA LYS A 399 21.03 -18.82 24.75
C LYS A 399 21.61 -20.02 25.51
N LYS A 400 21.33 -21.26 25.08
CA LYS A 400 21.95 -22.46 25.68
C LYS A 400 23.47 -22.53 25.49
N LYS A 401 23.99 -22.12 24.33
CA LYS A 401 25.44 -22.10 24.05
C LYS A 401 26.19 -21.02 24.86
N LYS A 402 25.53 -19.92 25.24
CA LYS A 402 26.11 -18.87 26.12
C LYS A 402 26.18 -19.25 27.61
N ILE A 403 25.44 -20.28 28.05
CA ILE A 403 25.41 -20.71 29.47
C ILE A 403 26.51 -21.76 29.75
N ILE A 404 27.21 -22.26 28.73
CA ILE A 404 28.23 -23.32 28.85
C ILE A 404 29.67 -22.76 28.86
N PHE A 405 29.86 -21.45 29.09
CA PHE A 405 31.18 -20.86 29.32
C PHE A 405 31.25 -20.08 30.63
#